data_AF-A0A969Y2Z9-F1
#
_entry.id   AF-A0A969Y2Z9-F1
#
_cell.length_a   1.000
_cell.length_b   1.000
_cell.length_c   1.000
_cell.angle_alpha   90.00
_cell.angle_beta   90.00
_cell.angle_gamma   90.00
#
_symmetry.space_group_name_H-M   'P 1'
#
loop_
_entity.id
_entity.type
_entity.pdbx_description
1 polymer ?
#
loop_
_entity_poly.entity_id
_entity_poly.type
_entity_poly.pdbx_seq_one_letter_code
_entity_poly.pdbx_strand_id
1 'polypeptide(L)'
;KVVGTSQRWEQDTAVFYLLNAAGGSLVHGNAKDWQWLQADLAGLKGQKQVFVFLERQPFAGADGFSSRPEADLLRRRLSETSERLGALVWTFTPSTASGVTWENGVRYQSMQLPGKDEAPRLALVSLKDGKATYTGLKY
;
A
#
# COMPACT_ATOMS: atom_id res chain seq x y z
N LYS A 1 22.15 -0.44 -1.77
CA LYS A 1 20.92 -0.17 -0.99
C LYS A 1 20.17 -1.48 -0.93
N VAL A 2 19.98 -2.09 0.25
CA VAL A 2 19.36 -3.42 0.34
C VAL A 2 17.96 -3.33 -0.24
N VAL A 3 17.77 -4.05 -1.34
CA VAL A 3 16.49 -4.30 -2.00
C VAL A 3 15.67 -5.11 -0.99
N GLY A 4 14.59 -4.54 -0.47
CA GLY A 4 13.79 -5.18 0.57
C GLY A 4 13.08 -6.41 0.03
N THR A 5 13.09 -7.52 0.76
CA THR A 5 12.22 -8.67 0.46
C THR A 5 10.78 -8.27 0.79
N SER A 6 9.83 -8.61 -0.07
CA SER A 6 8.42 -8.42 0.26
C SER A 6 8.05 -9.22 1.52
N GLN A 7 7.27 -8.62 2.41
CA GLN A 7 6.86 -9.22 3.68
C GLN A 7 5.35 -9.14 3.87
N ARG A 8 4.81 -10.09 4.62
CA ARG A 8 3.41 -10.14 5.03
C ARG A 8 3.32 -10.50 6.49
N TRP A 9 2.42 -9.84 7.20
CA TRP A 9 2.01 -10.24 8.54
C TRP A 9 0.52 -9.95 8.75
N GLU A 10 -0.06 -10.58 9.77
CA GLU A 10 -1.44 -10.35 10.18
C GLU A 10 -1.47 -9.86 11.63
N GLN A 11 -2.46 -9.03 11.95
CA GLN A 11 -2.78 -8.63 13.31
C GLN A 11 -4.28 -8.46 13.43
N ASP A 12 -4.91 -9.31 14.25
CA ASP A 12 -6.37 -9.34 14.46
C ASP A 12 -7.17 -9.35 13.15
N THR A 13 -7.89 -8.26 12.85
CA THR A 13 -8.72 -8.08 11.65
C THR A 13 -7.99 -7.33 10.53
N ALA A 14 -6.66 -7.30 10.56
CA ALA A 14 -5.84 -6.65 9.55
C ALA A 14 -4.76 -7.56 8.98
N VAL A 15 -4.48 -7.37 7.70
CA VAL A 15 -3.34 -7.94 7.00
C VAL A 15 -2.50 -6.82 6.42
N PHE A 16 -1.19 -7.01 6.49
CA PHE A 16 -0.21 -6.02 6.10
C PHE A 16 0.75 -6.61 5.08
N TYR A 17 1.09 -5.81 4.08
CA TYR A 17 2.03 -6.14 3.03
C TYR A 17 3.07 -5.04 2.94
N LEU A 18 4.34 -5.39 3.10
CA LEU A 18 5.45 -4.54 2.70
C LEU A 18 5.94 -5.05 1.34
N LEU A 19 5.77 -4.26 0.30
CA LEU A 19 6.11 -4.66 -1.07
C LEU A 19 7.25 -3.80 -1.57
N ASN A 20 8.18 -4.44 -2.28
CA ASN A 20 9.30 -3.73 -2.89
C ASN A 20 8.94 -3.26 -4.30
N ALA A 21 8.61 -1.99 -4.39
CA ALA A 21 8.33 -1.26 -5.62
C ALA A 21 9.36 -0.15 -5.88
N ALA A 22 10.55 -0.19 -5.26
CA ALA A 22 11.55 0.87 -5.34
C ALA A 22 11.97 1.22 -6.79
N GLY A 23 11.96 0.23 -7.67
CA GLY A 23 12.24 0.37 -9.12
C GLY A 23 11.06 0.90 -9.96
N GLY A 24 9.94 1.27 -9.34
CA GLY A 24 8.70 1.62 -10.06
C GLY A 24 7.99 0.41 -10.68
N SER A 25 8.23 -0.78 -10.13
CA SER A 25 7.66 -2.05 -10.59
C SER A 25 7.77 -3.08 -9.47
N LEU A 26 6.74 -3.92 -9.32
CA LEU A 26 6.76 -5.16 -8.55
C LEU A 26 7.29 -6.33 -9.40
N VAL A 27 7.06 -6.29 -10.71
CA VAL A 27 7.44 -7.37 -11.65
C VAL A 27 8.94 -7.37 -11.92
N HIS A 28 9.55 -6.20 -12.17
CA HIS A 28 11.00 -6.08 -12.36
C HIS A 28 11.78 -6.22 -11.04
N GLY A 29 11.13 -6.07 -9.89
CA GLY A 29 11.70 -6.33 -8.56
C GLY A 29 11.86 -7.83 -8.29
N ASN A 30 10.78 -8.61 -8.52
CA ASN A 30 10.76 -10.09 -8.49
C ASN A 30 9.39 -10.61 -8.96
N ALA A 31 9.30 -11.25 -10.13
CA ALA A 31 8.03 -11.81 -10.64
C ALA A 31 7.34 -12.77 -9.66
N LYS A 32 8.10 -13.44 -8.78
CA LYS A 32 7.54 -14.29 -7.72
C LYS A 32 6.78 -13.49 -6.66
N ASP A 33 7.21 -12.28 -6.34
CA ASP A 33 6.54 -11.42 -5.36
C ASP A 33 5.18 -10.99 -5.89
N TRP A 34 5.09 -10.67 -7.19
CA TRP A 34 3.83 -10.36 -7.85
C TRP A 34 2.86 -11.55 -7.89
N GLN A 35 3.35 -12.75 -8.21
CA GLN A 35 2.52 -13.96 -8.21
C GLN A 35 2.04 -14.33 -6.80
N TRP A 36 2.94 -14.25 -5.82
CA TRP A 36 2.63 -14.49 -4.42
C TRP A 36 1.58 -13.51 -3.92
N LEU A 37 1.75 -12.20 -4.16
CA LEU A 37 0.78 -11.18 -3.76
C LEU A 37 -0.60 -11.47 -4.33
N GLN A 38 -0.70 -11.80 -5.62
CA GLN A 38 -1.99 -12.10 -6.24
C GLN A 38 -2.65 -13.33 -5.60
N ALA A 39 -1.89 -14.40 -5.36
CA ALA A 39 -2.40 -15.60 -4.73
C ALA A 39 -2.85 -15.33 -3.29
N ASP A 40 -2.06 -14.58 -2.53
CA ASP A 40 -2.35 -14.26 -1.14
C ASP A 40 -3.59 -13.35 -1.01
N LEU A 41 -3.67 -12.29 -1.81
CA LEU A 41 -4.85 -11.42 -1.87
C LEU A 41 -6.09 -12.23 -2.20
N ALA A 42 -6.07 -13.07 -3.24
CA ALA A 42 -7.20 -13.92 -3.61
C ALA A 42 -7.62 -14.91 -2.50
N GLY A 43 -6.66 -15.36 -1.69
CA GLY A 43 -6.87 -16.27 -0.57
C GLY A 43 -7.45 -15.64 0.69
N LEU A 44 -7.39 -14.30 0.84
CA LEU A 44 -7.94 -13.61 2.02
C LEU A 44 -9.44 -13.87 2.18
N LYS A 45 -9.91 -14.03 3.42
CA LYS A 45 -11.33 -14.26 3.74
C LYS A 45 -11.74 -13.46 4.97
N GLY A 46 -13.05 -13.20 5.07
CA GLY A 46 -13.64 -12.39 6.15
C GLY A 46 -13.39 -10.89 5.97
N GLN A 47 -14.00 -10.07 6.82
CA GLN A 47 -13.79 -8.62 6.83
C GLN A 47 -12.40 -8.30 7.42
N LYS A 48 -11.35 -8.43 6.60
CA LYS A 48 -9.98 -8.04 6.95
C LYS A 48 -9.61 -6.72 6.29
N GLN A 49 -9.18 -5.75 7.08
CA GLN A 49 -8.57 -4.51 6.56
C GLN A 49 -7.23 -4.84 5.93
N VAL A 50 -6.92 -4.24 4.79
CA VAL A 50 -5.68 -4.52 4.06
C VAL A 50 -4.81 -3.27 4.03
N PHE A 51 -3.56 -3.42 4.43
CA PHE A 51 -2.56 -2.36 4.44
C PHE A 51 -1.39 -2.73 3.55
N VAL A 52 -1.04 -1.87 2.61
CA VAL A 52 0.03 -2.10 1.64
C VAL A 52 1.02 -0.94 1.72
N PHE A 53 2.28 -1.24 1.99
CA PHE A 53 3.37 -0.28 2.05
C PHE A 53 4.23 -0.45 0.80
N LEU A 54 4.44 0.65 0.08
CA LEU A 54 5.14 0.69 -1.21
C LEU A 54 6.12 1.86 -1.21
N GLU A 55 7.29 1.72 -1.82
CA GLU A 55 8.22 2.84 -2.00
C GLU A 55 7.79 3.80 -3.12
N ARG A 56 6.96 3.32 -4.06
CA ARG A 56 6.45 4.08 -5.21
C ARG A 56 4.94 3.94 -5.29
N GLN A 57 4.27 4.99 -5.70
CA GLN A 57 2.82 4.96 -5.88
C GLN A 57 2.39 3.98 -6.97
N PRO A 58 1.27 3.25 -6.78
CA PRO A 58 0.75 2.32 -7.78
C PRO A 58 0.02 3.08 -8.92
N PHE A 59 0.50 4.26 -9.32
CA PHE A 59 0.03 5.06 -10.44
C PHE A 59 1.18 5.23 -11.44
N ALA A 60 0.88 5.43 -12.72
CA ALA A 60 1.93 5.75 -13.68
C ALA A 60 2.45 7.18 -13.47
N GLY A 61 3.78 7.37 -13.43
CA GLY A 61 4.39 8.71 -13.36
C GLY A 61 5.73 8.73 -12.65
N ALA A 62 6.29 9.94 -12.49
CA ALA A 62 7.63 10.16 -11.91
C ALA A 62 7.75 9.64 -10.47
N ASP A 63 6.68 9.72 -9.69
CA ASP A 63 6.62 9.27 -8.29
C ASP A 63 6.02 7.86 -8.12
N GLY A 64 5.68 7.22 -9.24
CA GLY A 64 4.94 5.96 -9.25
C GLY A 64 5.62 4.87 -10.06
N PHE A 65 4.82 4.02 -10.68
CA PHE A 65 5.26 2.91 -11.48
C PHE A 65 5.66 3.37 -12.88
N SER A 66 6.70 2.75 -13.44
CA SER A 66 7.17 3.04 -14.80
C SER A 66 6.24 2.48 -15.87
N SER A 67 5.50 1.42 -15.53
CA SER A 67 4.56 0.74 -16.42
C SER A 67 3.12 1.04 -16.01
N ARG A 68 2.38 1.76 -16.86
CA ARG A 68 0.95 2.01 -16.64
C ARG A 68 0.12 0.72 -16.55
N PRO A 69 0.28 -0.28 -17.43
CA PRO A 69 -0.44 -1.55 -17.31
C PRO A 69 -0.19 -2.25 -15.97
N GLU A 70 1.04 -2.20 -15.44
CA GLU A 70 1.35 -2.80 -14.14
C GLU A 70 0.70 -2.04 -12.98
N ALA A 71 0.77 -0.71 -13.02
CA ALA A 71 0.11 0.16 -12.05
C ALA A 71 -1.40 -0.12 -12.00
N ASP A 72 -2.04 -0.13 -13.17
CA ASP A 72 -3.48 -0.37 -13.32
C ASP A 72 -3.87 -1.79 -12.87
N LEU A 73 -3.02 -2.79 -13.13
CA LEU A 73 -3.25 -4.15 -12.69
C LEU A 73 -3.21 -4.27 -11.16
N LEU A 74 -2.21 -3.67 -10.49
CA LEU A 74 -2.16 -3.66 -9.02
C LEU A 74 -3.35 -2.92 -8.42
N ARG A 75 -3.67 -1.72 -8.90
CA ARG A 75 -4.85 -0.94 -8.49
C ARG A 75 -6.13 -1.76 -8.61
N ARG A 76 -6.31 -2.46 -9.73
CA ARG A 76 -7.45 -3.34 -9.96
C ARG A 76 -7.51 -4.47 -8.94
N ARG A 77 -6.40 -5.18 -8.69
CA ARG A 77 -6.36 -6.28 -7.70
C ARG A 77 -6.67 -5.82 -6.28
N LEU A 78 -6.20 -4.64 -5.90
CA LEU A 78 -6.53 -4.03 -4.60
C LEU A 78 -8.02 -3.67 -4.52
N SER A 79 -8.59 -3.12 -5.58
CA SER A 79 -10.01 -2.76 -5.65
C SER A 79 -10.91 -4.02 -5.57
N GLU A 80 -10.59 -5.05 -6.35
CA GLU A 80 -11.28 -6.36 -6.30
C GLU A 80 -11.19 -7.01 -4.91
N THR A 81 -10.05 -6.82 -4.23
CA THR A 81 -9.88 -7.30 -2.84
C THR A 81 -10.76 -6.52 -1.87
N SER A 82 -10.82 -5.18 -1.99
CA SER A 82 -11.71 -4.35 -1.17
C SER A 82 -13.17 -4.78 -1.29
N GLU A 83 -13.63 -4.96 -2.53
CA GLU A 83 -15.00 -5.37 -2.83
C GLU A 83 -15.32 -6.75 -2.25
N ARG A 84 -14.46 -7.73 -2.50
CA ARG A 84 -14.66 -9.12 -2.05
C ARG A 84 -14.63 -9.28 -0.54
N LEU A 85 -13.78 -8.53 0.17
CA LEU A 85 -13.71 -8.59 1.62
C LEU A 85 -14.73 -7.70 2.32
N GLY A 86 -15.36 -6.76 1.59
CA GLY A 86 -16.20 -5.72 2.18
C GLY A 86 -15.43 -4.86 3.19
N ALA A 87 -14.15 -4.60 2.92
CA ALA A 87 -13.21 -3.94 3.84
C ALA A 87 -12.38 -2.88 3.11
N LEU A 88 -11.81 -1.92 3.86
CA LEU A 88 -10.97 -0.89 3.25
C LEU A 88 -9.59 -1.46 2.94
N VAL A 89 -9.06 -1.03 1.79
CA VAL A 89 -7.68 -1.29 1.39
C VAL A 89 -6.92 0.04 1.40
N TRP A 90 -5.76 0.04 2.01
CA TRP A 90 -4.92 1.22 2.17
C TRP A 90 -3.58 0.98 1.53
N THR A 91 -3.09 1.96 0.79
CA THR A 91 -1.69 2.01 0.34
C THR A 91 -0.99 3.19 0.98
N PHE A 92 0.25 2.99 1.41
CA PHE A 92 1.11 4.01 2.01
C PHE A 92 2.38 4.12 1.20
N THR A 93 2.68 5.33 0.75
CA THR A 93 3.84 5.62 -0.10
C THR A 93 4.56 6.87 0.37
N PRO A 94 5.90 6.87 0.44
CA PRO A 94 6.66 8.09 0.69
C PRO A 94 6.55 9.04 -0.52
N SER A 95 6.49 10.35 -0.26
CA SER A 95 6.42 11.38 -1.29
C SER A 95 7.04 12.69 -0.80
N THR A 96 7.30 13.63 -1.70
CA THR A 96 7.74 14.99 -1.36
C THR A 96 6.61 15.83 -0.75
N ALA A 97 5.36 15.44 -0.98
CA ALA A 97 4.17 16.09 -0.42
C ALA A 97 3.18 15.06 0.16
N SER A 98 2.41 15.47 1.17
CA SER A 98 1.31 14.64 1.66
C SER A 98 0.11 14.74 0.73
N GLY A 99 -0.59 13.63 0.52
CA GLY A 99 -1.74 13.59 -0.38
C GLY A 99 -2.61 12.38 -0.12
N VAL A 100 -3.87 12.46 -0.53
CA VAL A 100 -4.80 11.34 -0.48
C VAL A 100 -5.58 11.25 -1.79
N THR A 101 -5.62 10.04 -2.35
CA THR A 101 -6.49 9.70 -3.47
C THR A 101 -7.37 8.54 -3.04
N TRP A 102 -8.64 8.58 -3.42
CA TRP A 102 -9.60 7.51 -3.17
C TRP A 102 -10.12 7.00 -4.50
N GLU A 103 -10.04 5.70 -4.72
CA GLU A 103 -10.59 5.07 -5.93
C GLU A 103 -11.02 3.63 -5.62
N ASN A 104 -12.28 3.31 -5.96
CA ASN A 104 -12.83 1.95 -5.92
C ASN A 104 -12.57 1.19 -4.59
N GLY A 105 -12.83 1.84 -3.45
CA GLY A 105 -12.64 1.24 -2.12
C GLY A 105 -11.19 1.22 -1.61
N VAL A 106 -10.24 1.71 -2.42
CA VAL A 106 -8.83 1.81 -2.07
C VAL A 106 -8.47 3.25 -1.74
N ARG A 107 -7.82 3.46 -0.59
CA ARG A 107 -7.23 4.73 -0.19
C ARG A 107 -5.73 4.72 -0.47
N TYR A 108 -5.26 5.68 -1.25
CA TYR A 108 -3.85 5.89 -1.56
C TYR A 108 -3.32 7.06 -0.75
N GLN A 109 -2.56 6.77 0.30
CA GLN A 109 -2.00 7.76 1.22
C GLN A 109 -0.54 8.03 0.87
N SER A 110 -0.26 9.26 0.45
CA SER A 110 1.11 9.76 0.28
C SER A 110 1.56 10.38 1.60
N MET A 111 2.70 9.92 2.10
CA MET A 111 3.33 10.41 3.32
C MET A 111 4.51 11.29 2.95
N GLN A 112 4.47 12.55 3.37
CA GLN A 112 5.59 13.46 3.12
C GLN A 112 6.84 12.95 3.84
N LEU A 113 7.94 12.83 3.11
CA LEU A 113 9.24 12.56 3.69
C LEU A 113 9.69 13.75 4.55
N PRO A 114 10.26 13.50 5.75
CA PRO A 114 10.83 14.58 6.55
C PRO A 114 12.03 15.20 5.84
N GLY A 115 12.25 16.49 6.03
CA GLY A 115 13.51 17.14 5.69
C GLY A 115 14.69 16.54 6.48
N LYS A 116 15.93 16.82 6.04
CA LYS A 116 17.16 16.24 6.63
C LYS A 116 17.26 16.46 8.15
N ASP A 117 16.71 17.56 8.65
CA ASP A 117 16.75 17.97 10.06
C ASP A 117 15.34 18.06 10.68
N GLU A 118 14.30 17.53 10.01
CA GLU A 118 12.94 17.45 10.55
C GLU A 118 12.74 16.15 11.34
N ALA A 119 11.91 16.20 12.38
CA ALA A 119 11.43 15.01 13.07
C ALA A 119 10.67 14.08 12.10
N PRO A 120 10.67 12.75 12.37
CA PRO A 120 9.95 11.81 11.52
C PRO A 120 8.45 12.11 11.53
N ARG A 121 7.84 12.00 10.36
CA ARG A 121 6.39 12.10 10.22
C ARG A 121 5.77 10.74 10.49
N LEU A 122 4.74 10.73 11.32
CA LEU A 122 4.09 9.49 11.74
C LEU A 122 2.66 9.43 11.21
N ALA A 123 2.25 8.23 10.81
CA ALA A 123 0.88 7.89 10.49
C ALA A 123 0.33 6.99 11.59
N LEU A 124 -0.73 7.43 12.26
CA LEU A 124 -1.50 6.58 13.16
C LEU A 124 -2.72 6.07 12.42
N VAL A 125 -2.89 4.74 12.40
CA VAL A 125 -4.11 4.09 11.94
C VAL A 125 -4.74 3.35 13.10
N SER A 126 -5.98 3.69 13.40
CA SER A 126 -6.77 3.04 14.45
C SER A 126 -7.85 2.17 13.81
N LEU A 127 -7.95 0.92 14.27
CA LEU A 127 -8.97 -0.04 13.86
C LEU A 127 -10.00 -0.21 14.97
N LYS A 128 -11.27 0.10 14.70
CA LYS A 128 -12.36 -0.09 15.65
C LYS A 128 -13.63 -0.50 14.90
N ASP A 129 -14.28 -1.57 15.35
CA ASP A 129 -15.55 -2.07 14.79
C ASP A 129 -15.51 -2.25 13.25
N GLY A 130 -14.38 -2.77 12.73
CA GLY A 130 -14.17 -2.96 11.30
C GLY A 130 -13.95 -1.68 10.49
N LYS A 131 -13.76 -0.53 11.15
CA LYS A 131 -13.46 0.76 10.52
C LYS A 131 -12.02 1.20 10.81
N ALA A 132 -11.34 1.67 9.78
CA ALA A 132 -10.01 2.26 9.89
C ALA A 132 -10.08 3.79 9.88
N THR A 133 -9.44 4.44 10.86
CA THR A 133 -9.29 5.90 10.93
C THR A 133 -7.82 6.26 10.84
N TYR A 134 -7.49 7.30 10.07
CA TYR A 134 -6.11 7.78 9.89
C TYR A 134 -5.93 9.16 10.49
N THR A 135 -4.82 9.32 11.20
CA THR A 135 -4.36 10.60 11.74
C THR A 135 -2.89 10.78 11.39
N GLY A 136 -2.58 11.83 10.65
CA GLY A 136 -1.20 12.27 10.44
C GLY A 136 -0.70 13.01 11.68
N LEU A 137 0.42 12.58 12.23
CA LEU A 137 1.04 13.17 13.41
C LEU A 137 2.32 13.91 13.00
N LYS A 138 2.50 15.11 13.56
CA LYS A 138 3.76 15.86 13.52
C LYS A 138 4.35 15.82 14.93
N TYR A 139 5.63 15.49 15.01
CA TYR A 139 6.41 15.57 16.25
C TYR A 139 7.39 16.73 16.16
#